data_AF-A0A925P6U3-F1
#
_entry.id   AF-A0A925P6U3-F1
#
_cell.length_a   1.000
_cell.length_b   1.000
_cell.length_c   1.000
_cell.angle_alpha   90.00
_cell.angle_beta   90.00
_cell.angle_gamma   90.00
#
_symmetry.space_group_name_H-M   'P 1'
#
loop_
_entity.id
_entity.type
_entity.pdbx_description
1 polymer ?
#
loop_
_entity_poly.entity_id
_entity_poly.type
_entity_poly.pdbx_seq_one_letter_code
_entity_poly.pdbx_strand_id
1 'polypeptide(L)'
;MSAHPLPACPQLPAPHAGLDHRHLSRHDEARDGAFYLSCLEYAHSLWQRGLAARAVLCLDRAMGADVLGHEPEVIAWPMPYAAMAWFLTHTPPDIFIGNPRVHFQHYADRLNEPRRAQRATRAWACWALTRRLRPEWPADPKHDVVEPTEDRIATELDAHGIPGETAIWREVLAACEPSHFSPK
;
A
#
# COMPACT_ATOMS: atom_id res chain seq x y z
N MET A 1 13.98 9.86 23.29
CA MET A 1 12.71 9.32 23.80
C MET A 1 12.55 7.93 23.19
N SER A 2 12.51 6.88 24.00
CA SER A 2 12.27 5.53 23.52
C SER A 2 10.82 5.46 23.05
N ALA A 3 10.60 5.71 21.76
CA ALA A 3 9.29 5.54 21.15
C ALA A 3 8.91 4.07 21.33
N HIS A 4 7.78 3.82 21.98
CA HIS A 4 7.25 2.47 22.06
C HIS A 4 6.96 2.01 20.63
N PRO A 5 7.29 0.76 20.28
CA PRO A 5 7.03 0.27 18.95
C PRO A 5 5.53 0.33 18.65
N LEU A 6 5.18 0.70 17.40
CA LEU A 6 3.79 0.62 16.96
C LEU A 6 3.30 -0.84 17.01
N PRO A 7 2.00 -1.09 17.28
CA PRO A 7 1.45 -2.44 17.33
C PRO A 7 1.68 -3.17 16.01
N ALA A 8 1.90 -4.49 16.06
CA ALA A 8 2.08 -5.29 14.85
C ALA A 8 0.88 -5.16 13.90
N CYS A 9 1.15 -5.10 12.60
CA CYS A 9 0.11 -5.15 11.57
C CYS A 9 -0.29 -6.61 11.33
N PRO A 10 -1.54 -7.01 11.60
CA PRO A 10 -1.97 -8.40 11.42
C PRO A 10 -2.07 -8.81 9.95
N GLN A 11 -2.02 -7.83 9.03
CA GLN A 11 -2.12 -8.03 7.59
C GLN A 11 -0.75 -8.25 6.91
N LEU A 12 0.32 -8.36 7.69
CA LEU A 12 1.68 -8.52 7.20
C LEU A 12 2.39 -9.69 7.89
N PRO A 13 3.33 -10.36 7.20
CA PRO A 13 4.21 -11.34 7.81
C PRO A 13 5.00 -10.72 8.96
N ALA A 14 5.29 -11.52 9.98
CA ALA A 14 6.15 -11.09 11.08
C ALA A 14 7.57 -10.79 10.54
N PRO A 15 8.17 -9.64 10.90
CA PRO A 15 9.50 -9.31 10.44
C PRO A 15 10.54 -10.23 11.09
N HIS A 16 11.44 -10.78 10.28
CA HIS A 16 12.61 -11.50 10.78
C HIS A 16 13.62 -10.55 11.47
N ALA A 17 14.37 -11.08 12.43
CA ALA A 17 15.37 -10.29 13.16
C ALA A 17 16.47 -9.76 12.22
N GLY A 18 16.90 -8.51 12.43
CA GLY A 18 18.01 -7.91 11.65
C GLY A 18 17.63 -7.35 10.28
N LEU A 19 16.33 -7.25 9.95
CA LEU A 19 15.87 -6.65 8.71
C LEU A 19 16.31 -5.19 8.56
N ASP A 20 16.86 -4.88 7.39
CA ASP A 20 17.23 -3.54 6.97
C ASP A 20 17.11 -3.39 5.44
N HIS A 21 17.38 -2.18 4.93
CA HIS A 21 17.27 -1.86 3.51
C HIS A 21 18.13 -2.75 2.59
N ARG A 22 19.21 -3.38 3.11
CA ARG A 22 20.08 -4.26 2.33
C ARG A 22 19.37 -5.54 1.94
N HIS A 23 18.36 -5.96 2.70
CA HIS A 23 17.55 -7.14 2.38
C HIS A 23 16.76 -6.95 1.07
N LEU A 24 16.29 -5.73 0.80
CA LEU A 24 15.69 -5.42 -0.50
C LEU A 24 16.71 -5.30 -1.62
N SER A 25 17.96 -4.97 -1.30
CA SER A 25 19.04 -4.83 -2.29
C SER A 25 19.57 -6.19 -2.77
N ARG A 26 19.36 -7.26 -2.00
CA ARG A 26 19.76 -8.63 -2.34
C ARG A 26 18.97 -9.25 -3.49
N HIS A 27 17.86 -8.62 -3.88
CA HIS A 27 17.04 -9.07 -5.01
C HIS A 27 17.55 -8.52 -6.35
N ASP A 28 18.58 -7.67 -6.36
CA ASP A 28 19.09 -7.00 -7.55
C ASP A 28 17.94 -6.36 -8.37
N GLU A 29 17.80 -6.75 -9.65
CA GLU A 29 16.72 -6.31 -10.52
C GLU A 29 15.45 -7.19 -10.42
N ALA A 30 15.54 -8.35 -9.75
CA ALA A 30 14.42 -9.27 -9.60
C ALA A 30 13.30 -8.65 -8.77
N ARG A 31 12.07 -8.88 -9.21
CA ARG A 31 10.85 -8.37 -8.59
C ARG A 31 9.85 -9.48 -8.28
N ASP A 32 10.33 -10.71 -8.13
CA ASP A 32 9.51 -11.92 -7.95
C ASP A 32 8.80 -12.01 -6.57
N GLY A 33 8.24 -13.19 -6.27
CA GLY A 33 7.58 -13.48 -4.99
C GLY A 33 8.47 -13.28 -3.77
N ALA A 34 9.78 -13.57 -3.86
CA ALA A 34 10.70 -13.37 -2.75
C ALA A 34 10.96 -11.88 -2.49
N PHE A 35 11.06 -11.08 -3.56
CA PHE A 35 11.12 -9.62 -3.47
C PHE A 35 9.83 -9.04 -2.86
N TYR A 36 8.67 -9.55 -3.29
CA TYR A 36 7.37 -9.18 -2.75
C TYR A 36 7.31 -9.41 -1.23
N LEU A 37 7.62 -10.62 -0.77
CA LEU A 37 7.62 -10.97 0.65
C LEU A 37 8.60 -10.10 1.45
N SER A 38 9.80 -9.87 0.92
CA SER A 38 10.80 -9.01 1.57
C SER A 38 10.30 -7.57 1.74
N CYS A 39 9.53 -7.06 0.78
CA CYS A 39 8.89 -5.74 0.90
C CYS A 39 7.85 -5.72 2.02
N LEU A 40 7.04 -6.78 2.17
CA LEU A 40 6.05 -6.87 3.24
C LEU A 40 6.68 -6.94 4.63
N GLU A 41 7.68 -7.80 4.82
CA GLU A 41 8.39 -7.94 6.09
C GLU A 41 9.11 -6.63 6.46
N TYR A 42 9.74 -5.99 5.48
CA TYR A 42 10.43 -4.73 5.71
C TYR A 42 9.45 -3.57 5.99
N ALA A 43 8.30 -3.53 5.31
CA ALA A 43 7.22 -2.60 5.63
C ALA A 43 6.77 -2.76 7.08
N HIS A 44 6.57 -3.99 7.54
CA HIS A 44 6.17 -4.28 8.93
C HIS A 44 7.25 -3.84 9.93
N SER A 45 8.53 -4.13 9.66
CA SER A 45 9.64 -3.67 10.50
C SER A 45 9.69 -2.14 10.60
N LEU A 46 9.53 -1.43 9.48
CA LEU A 46 9.49 0.03 9.46
C LEU A 46 8.30 0.59 10.24
N TRP A 47 7.13 -0.03 10.10
CA TRP A 47 5.93 0.32 10.85
C TRP A 47 6.16 0.22 12.36
N GLN A 48 6.63 -0.93 12.87
CA GLN A 48 6.89 -1.10 14.30
C GLN A 48 7.92 -0.11 14.84
N ARG A 49 8.77 0.47 13.99
CA ARG A 49 9.75 1.50 14.36
C ARG A 49 9.19 2.94 14.30
N GLY A 50 7.89 3.11 14.03
CA GLY A 50 7.25 4.42 13.88
C GLY A 50 7.54 5.11 12.54
N LEU A 51 8.02 4.39 11.53
CA LEU A 51 8.37 4.95 10.22
C LEU A 51 7.24 4.72 9.20
N ALA A 52 6.03 5.18 9.52
CA ALA A 52 4.81 4.90 8.76
C ALA A 52 4.90 5.30 7.28
N ALA A 53 5.39 6.52 6.96
CA ALA A 53 5.57 6.96 5.57
C ALA A 53 6.49 6.00 4.77
N ARG A 54 7.57 5.50 5.39
CA ARG A 54 8.50 4.57 4.72
C ARG A 54 7.91 3.17 4.59
N ALA A 55 7.06 2.77 5.53
CA ALA A 55 6.33 1.52 5.46
C ALA A 55 5.34 1.52 4.28
N VAL A 56 4.60 2.62 4.07
CA VAL A 56 3.74 2.83 2.88
C VAL A 56 4.53 2.68 1.59
N LEU A 57 5.69 3.34 1.47
CA LEU A 57 6.55 3.22 0.28
C LEU A 57 7.07 1.78 0.05
N CYS A 58 7.20 0.96 1.10
CA CYS A 58 7.54 -0.45 0.94
C CYS A 58 6.35 -1.28 0.46
N LEU A 59 5.12 -0.95 0.86
CA LEU A 59 3.92 -1.55 0.28
C LEU A 59 3.78 -1.19 -1.21
N ASP A 60 4.10 0.03 -1.61
CA ASP A 60 4.11 0.43 -3.03
C ASP A 60 5.07 -0.43 -3.85
N ARG A 61 6.23 -0.77 -3.27
CA ARG A 61 7.21 -1.67 -3.88
C ARG A 61 6.69 -3.10 -3.98
N ALA A 62 6.01 -3.60 -2.95
CA ALA A 62 5.37 -4.91 -2.98
C ALA A 62 4.28 -4.95 -4.07
N MET A 63 3.44 -3.93 -4.16
CA MET A 63 2.41 -3.81 -5.20
C MET A 63 3.00 -3.68 -6.61
N GLY A 64 4.25 -3.23 -6.73
CA GLY A 64 4.98 -3.18 -8.00
C GLY A 64 5.75 -4.46 -8.35
N ALA A 65 5.70 -5.51 -7.52
CA ALA A 65 6.36 -6.78 -7.77
C ALA A 65 5.84 -7.45 -9.06
N ASP A 66 6.73 -8.18 -9.74
CA ASP A 66 6.44 -9.06 -10.87
C ASP A 66 5.90 -10.40 -10.40
N VAL A 67 4.65 -10.35 -9.93
CA VAL A 67 3.92 -11.51 -9.44
C VAL A 67 2.62 -11.70 -10.21
N LEU A 68 2.24 -12.95 -10.42
CA LEU A 68 1.08 -13.37 -11.20
C LEU A 68 -0.08 -13.85 -10.32
N GLY A 69 0.13 -13.98 -9.01
CA GLY A 69 -0.87 -14.36 -8.01
C GLY A 69 -0.86 -15.84 -7.63
N HIS A 70 -0.06 -16.67 -8.31
CA HIS A 70 0.10 -18.09 -7.98
C HIS A 70 1.36 -18.37 -7.15
N GLU A 71 2.20 -17.37 -6.92
CA GLU A 71 3.38 -17.47 -6.07
C GLU A 71 2.95 -17.81 -4.64
N PRO A 72 3.66 -18.71 -3.95
CA PRO A 72 3.29 -19.12 -2.60
C PRO A 72 3.25 -17.94 -1.62
N GLU A 73 4.11 -16.94 -1.81
CA GLU A 73 4.14 -15.71 -1.01
C GLU A 73 2.87 -14.89 -1.19
N VAL A 74 2.34 -14.78 -2.41
CA VAL A 74 1.13 -13.99 -2.72
C VAL A 74 -0.13 -14.73 -2.30
N ILE A 75 -0.12 -16.07 -2.36
CA ILE A 75 -1.22 -16.89 -1.82
C ILE A 75 -1.27 -16.75 -0.29
N ALA A 76 -0.12 -16.81 0.39
CA ALA A 76 -0.05 -16.67 1.84
C ALA A 76 -0.34 -15.24 2.31
N TRP A 77 0.11 -14.25 1.55
CA TRP A 77 -0.06 -12.83 1.81
C TRP A 77 -0.58 -12.15 0.55
N PRO A 78 -1.91 -11.94 0.43
CA PRO A 78 -2.51 -11.31 -0.75
C PRO A 78 -2.03 -9.88 -0.96
N MET A 79 -2.30 -9.32 -2.15
CA MET A 79 -1.96 -7.93 -2.50
C MET A 79 -2.30 -6.97 -1.34
N PRO A 80 -1.36 -6.12 -0.87
CA PRO A 80 -1.38 -5.61 0.50
C PRO A 80 -2.31 -4.40 0.71
N TYR A 81 -3.51 -4.42 0.13
CA TYR A 81 -4.57 -3.42 0.34
C TYR A 81 -5.00 -3.37 1.81
N ALA A 82 -5.15 -4.52 2.46
CA ALA A 82 -5.51 -4.61 3.87
C ALA A 82 -4.43 -4.00 4.78
N ALA A 83 -3.15 -4.24 4.48
CA ALA A 83 -2.03 -3.62 5.20
C ALA A 83 -1.96 -2.10 4.97
N MET A 84 -2.21 -1.65 3.74
CA MET A 84 -2.32 -0.22 3.43
C MET A 84 -3.42 0.44 4.26
N ALA A 85 -4.64 -0.11 4.23
CA ALA A 85 -5.76 0.36 5.03
C ALA A 85 -5.42 0.38 6.54
N TRP A 86 -4.76 -0.67 7.03
CA TRP A 86 -4.32 -0.73 8.43
C TRP A 86 -3.40 0.44 8.80
N PHE A 87 -2.37 0.73 7.99
CA PHE A 87 -1.46 1.86 8.25
C PHE A 87 -2.20 3.20 8.24
N LEU A 88 -3.11 3.42 7.29
CA LEU A 88 -3.88 4.66 7.18
C LEU A 88 -4.79 4.91 8.40
N THR A 89 -5.37 3.84 8.95
CA THR A 89 -6.25 3.90 10.12
C THR A 89 -5.49 4.02 11.42
N HIS A 90 -4.36 3.31 11.58
CA HIS A 90 -3.70 3.14 12.87
C HIS A 90 -2.47 4.03 13.07
N THR A 91 -2.11 4.87 12.10
CA THR A 91 -0.98 5.79 12.29
C THR A 91 -1.35 6.82 13.36
N PRO A 92 -0.60 6.90 14.47
CA PRO A 92 -0.86 7.90 15.49
C PRO A 92 -0.72 9.34 14.97
N PRO A 93 -1.46 10.32 15.51
CA PRO A 93 -1.41 11.70 15.04
C PRO A 93 -0.02 12.36 15.07
N ASP A 94 0.86 11.92 15.97
CA ASP A 94 2.23 12.40 16.14
C ASP A 94 3.26 11.67 15.24
N ILE A 95 2.83 10.65 14.50
CA ILE A 95 3.68 9.91 13.56
C ILE A 95 3.44 10.40 12.13
N PHE A 96 4.52 10.81 11.47
CA PHE A 96 4.46 11.27 10.09
C PHE A 96 4.20 10.12 9.10
N ILE A 97 3.09 10.21 8.37
CA ILE A 97 2.74 9.35 7.21
C ILE A 97 2.70 10.14 5.89
N GLY A 98 2.82 11.47 5.93
CA GLY A 98 2.63 12.34 4.77
C GLY A 98 1.16 12.53 4.40
N ASN A 99 0.87 12.81 3.12
CA ASN A 99 -0.48 12.82 2.57
C ASN A 99 -0.61 11.74 1.48
N PRO A 100 -0.97 10.50 1.86
CA PRO A 100 -1.21 9.40 0.93
C PRO A 100 -2.19 9.73 -0.22
N ARG A 101 -3.15 10.65 -0.03
CA ARG A 101 -4.08 11.02 -1.11
C ARG A 101 -3.34 11.69 -2.26
N VAL A 102 -2.51 12.68 -1.94
CA VAL A 102 -1.65 13.37 -2.90
C VAL A 102 -0.59 12.42 -3.45
N HIS A 103 0.03 11.61 -2.58
CA HIS A 103 1.03 10.63 -3.00
C HIS A 103 0.52 9.72 -4.11
N PHE A 104 -0.62 9.06 -3.92
CA PHE A 104 -1.15 8.12 -4.92
C PHE A 104 -1.61 8.80 -6.21
N GLN A 105 -2.15 10.02 -6.13
CA GLN A 105 -2.47 10.83 -7.32
C GLN A 105 -1.22 11.04 -8.18
N HIS A 106 -0.12 11.51 -7.58
CA HIS A 106 1.13 11.75 -8.32
C HIS A 106 1.83 10.45 -8.71
N TYR A 107 1.73 9.41 -7.89
CA TYR A 107 2.39 8.14 -8.14
C TYR A 107 1.83 7.46 -9.39
N ALA A 108 0.50 7.44 -9.55
CA ALA A 108 -0.16 6.83 -10.70
C ALA A 108 0.35 7.39 -12.05
N ASP A 109 0.62 8.70 -12.12
CA ASP A 109 1.03 9.37 -13.37
C ASP A 109 2.53 9.23 -13.69
N ARG A 110 3.37 8.95 -12.68
CA ARG A 110 4.83 8.89 -12.81
C ARG A 110 5.38 7.49 -13.09
N LEU A 111 4.51 6.49 -13.25
CA LEU A 111 4.92 5.12 -13.47
C LEU A 111 5.44 4.93 -14.91
N ASN A 112 6.62 4.34 -14.99
CA ASN A 112 7.22 3.92 -16.27
C ASN A 112 6.76 2.51 -16.64
N GLU A 113 7.17 2.01 -17.80
CA GLU A 113 7.14 0.58 -18.09
C GLU A 113 8.15 -0.20 -17.24
N PRO A 114 8.03 -1.54 -17.11
CA PRO A 114 6.95 -2.40 -17.59
C PRO A 114 5.69 -2.35 -16.70
N ARG A 115 4.56 -2.84 -17.21
CA ARG A 115 3.30 -3.01 -16.45
C ARG A 115 2.79 -1.71 -15.84
N ARG A 116 2.99 -0.59 -16.56
CA ARG A 116 2.58 0.74 -16.12
C ARG A 116 1.10 0.77 -15.73
N ALA A 117 0.23 0.22 -16.57
CA ALA A 117 -1.22 0.19 -16.34
C ALA A 117 -1.58 -0.53 -15.02
N GLN A 118 -1.07 -1.75 -14.82
CA GLN A 118 -1.27 -2.50 -13.57
C GLN A 118 -0.85 -1.68 -12.34
N ARG A 119 0.36 -1.12 -12.36
CA ARG A 119 0.86 -0.34 -11.22
C ARG A 119 0.07 0.94 -10.98
N ALA A 120 -0.37 1.61 -12.04
CA ALA A 120 -1.17 2.83 -11.93
C ALA A 120 -2.55 2.51 -11.34
N THR A 121 -3.17 1.42 -11.79
CA THR A 121 -4.44 0.94 -11.25
C THR A 121 -4.32 0.59 -9.76
N ARG A 122 -3.25 -0.09 -9.34
CA ARG A 122 -2.99 -0.38 -7.91
C ARG A 122 -2.80 0.90 -7.08
N ALA A 123 -2.14 1.93 -7.64
CA ALA A 123 -2.03 3.23 -7.01
C ALA A 123 -3.41 3.90 -6.84
N TRP A 124 -4.26 3.86 -7.87
CA TRP A 124 -5.63 4.37 -7.78
C TRP A 124 -6.50 3.57 -6.79
N ALA A 125 -6.31 2.26 -6.69
CA ALA A 125 -6.96 1.44 -5.68
C ALA A 125 -6.59 1.87 -4.25
N CYS A 126 -5.31 2.18 -4.00
CA CYS A 126 -4.86 2.73 -2.71
C CYS A 126 -5.34 4.17 -2.47
N TRP A 127 -5.44 4.98 -3.53
CA TRP A 127 -6.05 6.30 -3.45
C TRP A 127 -7.51 6.21 -2.99
N ALA A 128 -8.30 5.26 -3.51
CA ALA A 128 -9.69 5.06 -3.10
C ALA A 128 -9.81 4.66 -1.63
N LEU A 129 -8.96 3.72 -1.16
CA LEU A 129 -8.87 3.38 0.27
C LEU A 129 -8.57 4.62 1.13
N THR A 130 -7.61 5.44 0.68
CA THR A 130 -7.24 6.68 1.37
C THR A 130 -8.40 7.65 1.45
N ARG A 131 -9.12 7.88 0.34
CA ARG A 131 -10.28 8.79 0.30
C ARG A 131 -11.37 8.38 1.28
N ARG A 132 -11.58 7.07 1.43
CA ARG A 132 -12.62 6.53 2.32
C ARG A 132 -12.23 6.59 3.79
N LEU A 133 -11.00 6.19 4.11
CA LEU A 133 -10.51 6.16 5.49
C LEU A 133 -10.17 7.55 6.05
N ARG A 134 -9.64 8.42 5.18
CA ARG A 134 -9.09 9.75 5.53
C ARG A 134 -9.68 10.85 4.63
N PRO A 135 -11.01 11.06 4.66
CA PRO A 135 -11.68 12.04 3.80
C PRO A 135 -11.24 13.48 4.06
N GLU A 136 -10.69 13.77 5.24
CA GLU A 136 -10.16 15.07 5.63
C GLU A 136 -8.84 15.44 4.94
N TRP A 137 -8.14 14.46 4.34
CA TRP A 137 -6.91 14.74 3.63
C TRP A 137 -7.19 15.39 2.26
N PRO A 138 -6.63 16.58 1.99
CA PRO A 138 -6.90 17.29 0.75
C PRO A 138 -6.24 16.59 -0.44
N ALA A 139 -6.86 16.71 -1.61
CA ALA A 139 -6.20 16.46 -2.89
C ALA A 139 -5.16 17.56 -3.17
N ASP A 140 -4.32 17.34 -4.18
CA ASP A 140 -3.49 18.40 -4.73
C ASP A 140 -4.33 19.31 -5.64
N PRO A 141 -4.57 20.59 -5.28
CA PRO A 141 -5.39 21.50 -6.08
C PRO A 141 -4.76 21.88 -7.43
N LYS A 142 -3.47 21.61 -7.61
CA LYS A 142 -2.74 21.91 -8.85
C LYS A 142 -2.63 20.69 -9.78
N HIS A 143 -3.08 19.52 -9.32
CA HIS A 143 -3.00 18.30 -10.10
C HIS A 143 -4.31 18.10 -10.87
N ASP A 144 -4.27 18.44 -12.16
CA ASP A 144 -5.40 18.28 -13.07
C ASP A 144 -5.53 16.82 -13.51
N VAL A 145 -6.06 15.99 -12.61
CA VAL A 145 -6.28 14.56 -12.84
C VAL A 145 -7.76 14.22 -12.66
N VAL A 146 -8.31 13.48 -13.62
CA VAL A 146 -9.66 12.92 -13.49
C VAL A 146 -9.58 11.70 -12.57
N GLU A 147 -9.92 11.91 -11.30
CA GLU A 147 -9.99 10.84 -10.30
C GLU A 147 -10.94 9.72 -10.79
N PRO A 148 -10.48 8.46 -10.89
CA PRO A 148 -11.32 7.36 -11.37
C PRO A 148 -12.38 6.98 -10.32
N THR A 149 -13.53 6.50 -10.80
CA THR A 149 -14.55 5.92 -9.92
C THR A 149 -14.11 4.56 -9.39
N GLU A 150 -14.71 4.11 -8.29
CA GLU A 150 -14.44 2.76 -7.75
C GLU A 150 -14.75 1.66 -8.78
N ASP A 151 -15.81 1.80 -9.57
CA ASP A 151 -16.14 0.85 -10.65
C ASP A 151 -15.12 0.86 -11.80
N ARG A 152 -14.57 2.03 -12.13
CA ARG A 152 -13.48 2.13 -13.09
C ARG A 152 -12.24 1.44 -12.55
N ILE A 153 -11.86 1.68 -11.29
CA ILE A 153 -10.73 1.00 -10.65
C ILE A 153 -10.93 -0.52 -10.68
N ALA A 154 -12.12 -1.02 -10.32
CA ALA A 154 -12.43 -2.45 -10.38
C ALA A 154 -12.24 -3.02 -11.80
N THR A 155 -12.78 -2.35 -12.81
CA THR A 155 -12.67 -2.78 -14.21
C THR A 155 -11.20 -2.86 -14.65
N GLU A 156 -10.40 -1.88 -14.27
CA GLU A 156 -8.97 -1.83 -14.59
C GLU A 156 -8.17 -2.87 -13.79
N LEU A 157 -8.57 -3.21 -12.56
CA LEU A 157 -7.98 -4.29 -11.78
C LEU A 157 -8.29 -5.66 -12.40
N ASP A 158 -9.51 -5.86 -12.89
CA ASP A 158 -9.87 -7.08 -13.63
C ASP A 158 -9.08 -7.19 -14.95
N ALA A 159 -8.82 -6.06 -15.62
CA ALA A 159 -8.10 -6.03 -16.89
C ALA A 159 -6.57 -6.18 -16.75
N HIS A 160 -5.98 -5.63 -15.68
CA HIS A 160 -4.52 -5.49 -15.55
C HIS A 160 -3.93 -6.11 -14.28
N GLY A 161 -4.74 -6.40 -13.28
CA GLY A 161 -4.32 -7.00 -12.01
C GLY A 161 -4.04 -8.50 -12.11
N ILE A 162 -3.83 -9.11 -10.95
CA ILE A 162 -3.75 -10.58 -10.83
C ILE A 162 -5.16 -11.18 -10.64
N PRO A 163 -5.35 -12.49 -10.91
CA PRO A 163 -6.65 -13.12 -10.71
C PRO A 163 -7.21 -12.90 -9.30
N GLY A 164 -8.46 -12.43 -9.21
CA GLY A 164 -9.16 -12.18 -7.94
C GLY A 164 -8.78 -10.87 -7.22
N GLU A 165 -7.87 -10.06 -7.78
CA GLU A 165 -7.39 -8.84 -7.14
C GLU A 165 -8.52 -7.83 -6.83
N THR A 166 -9.49 -7.67 -7.74
CA THR A 166 -10.66 -6.81 -7.55
C THR A 166 -11.51 -7.23 -6.35
N ALA A 167 -11.68 -8.54 -6.14
CA ALA A 167 -12.47 -9.05 -5.01
C ALA A 167 -11.79 -8.71 -3.68
N ILE A 168 -10.47 -8.94 -3.59
CA ILE A 168 -9.65 -8.59 -2.43
C ILE A 168 -9.75 -7.09 -2.15
N TRP A 169 -9.56 -6.25 -3.17
CA TRP A 169 -9.61 -4.80 -3.00
C TRP A 169 -11.00 -4.31 -2.55
N ARG A 170 -12.08 -4.82 -3.17
CA ARG A 170 -13.46 -4.46 -2.79
C ARG A 170 -13.82 -4.89 -1.37
N GLU A 171 -13.36 -6.07 -0.94
CA GLU A 171 -13.56 -6.53 0.43
C GLU A 171 -12.93 -5.55 1.44
N VAL A 172 -11.68 -5.16 1.21
CA VAL A 172 -10.99 -4.17 2.06
C VAL A 172 -11.69 -2.81 2.01
N LEU A 173 -12.06 -2.34 0.82
CA LEU A 173 -12.74 -1.05 0.65
C LEU A 173 -14.11 -1.01 1.33
N ALA A 174 -14.87 -2.11 1.29
CA ALA A 174 -16.15 -2.24 1.97
C ALA A 174 -16.00 -2.19 3.50
N ALA A 175 -14.91 -2.77 4.04
CA ALA A 175 -14.57 -2.71 5.46
C ALA A 175 -13.97 -1.37 5.91
N CYS A 176 -13.64 -0.46 4.98
CA CYS A 176 -13.16 0.87 5.32
C CYS A 176 -14.33 1.75 5.79
N GLU A 177 -14.40 1.96 7.11
CA GLU A 177 -15.22 2.99 7.71
C GLU A 177 -14.43 4.30 7.80
N PRO A 178 -15.04 5.47 7.51
CA PRO A 178 -14.38 6.74 7.71
C PRO A 178 -13.88 6.85 9.15
N SER A 179 -12.60 7.17 9.34
CA SER A 179 -12.09 7.42 10.68
C SER A 179 -12.83 8.63 11.23
N HIS A 180 -13.67 8.44 12.26
CA HIS A 180 -14.29 9.53 12.99
C HIS A 180 -13.22 10.25 13.81
N PHE A 181 -12.48 11.15 13.16
CA PHE A 181 -11.60 12.06 13.86
C PHE A 181 -12.42 13.22 14.42
N SER A 182 -12.57 13.25 15.74
CA SER A 182 -12.95 14.47 16.47
C SER A 182 -11.67 15.22 16.82
N PRO A 183 -11.40 16.40 16.23
CA PRO A 183 -10.33 17.25 16.73
C PRO A 183 -10.69 17.67 18.17
N LYS A 184 -9.77 17.45 19.11
CA LYS A 184 -9.79 18.11 20.42
C LYS A 184 -9.24 19.52 20.27
#